data_AF-A0A7X2SS79-F1
#
_entry.id   AF-A0A7X2SS79-F1
#
_cell.length_a   1.000
_cell.length_b   1.000
_cell.length_c   1.000
_cell.angle_alpha   90.00
_cell.angle_beta   90.00
_cell.angle_gamma   90.00
#
_symmetry.space_group_name_H-M   'P 1'
#
loop_
_entity.id
_entity.type
_entity.pdbx_description
1 polymer ?
#
loop_
_entity_poly.entity_id
_entity_poly.type
_entity_poly.pdbx_seq_one_letter_code
_entity_poly.pdbx_strand_id
1 'polypeptide(L)'
;MNNFNVSDVMIRNTIQTYEKSQNFNNYKEFIEIIKNDDIFLEQILLANPKLYGMLKKYSAGKLKKKKEKNFFESIYKYYKRSYYRATPFGLFSETSNGKFAVKGDKKGLGKTHKAVFIDIKWLTDVIFKLEKDYQSNLSFISNNGNYISGNRVMQLYSINDQNLEEVSINNSKVYQIISEECSQTYKTYSEIIEKVITIYGNEYLNLTKEYINDLVENHYLISNLQENILINFSMSDFIMEVREIDISKKYVEILTKIQELIEEYTHIEIGSGSDKLIEIYHQMARLNKSDNYIQVDLYNDGNIYIDNSNKQRIEKFSNFITNTVKSVTRTYFDDYKDKFIEKYGIDQGVQLIELFDPIKGIGAPYDYTHPQNEVFELEPPTSYYSHDEKEMYINKYIEALLNREEINLKCFSNYYGNLNSKESTSIQGIELFFHIVQINKKKTLALSNIIGSNNIGGSSGRFSLLSDKLRDYHMKTLKQVKATNIEEGVTSCEIVFLPENIRHANIMRTSFVREKVLPIFSSTDQSEVRLTNIYIGLDENENFYAYDVSTQEKMKFYVT
;
A
#
# COMPACT_ATOMS: atom_id res chain seq x y z
N MET A 1 -20.63 20.59 15.37
CA MET A 1 -20.54 20.60 13.89
C MET A 1 -19.07 20.54 13.53
N ASN A 2 -18.65 19.52 12.77
CA ASN A 2 -17.29 19.49 12.25
C ASN A 2 -17.14 20.65 11.25
N ASN A 3 -16.11 21.47 11.40
CA ASN A 3 -15.76 22.49 10.41
C ASN A 3 -14.56 21.98 9.63
N PHE A 4 -14.81 21.26 8.53
CA PHE A 4 -13.73 20.87 7.63
C PHE A 4 -13.12 22.11 6.98
N ASN A 5 -11.79 22.16 6.96
CA ASN A 5 -11.01 23.16 6.26
C ASN A 5 -10.11 22.46 5.25
N VAL A 6 -10.25 22.81 3.97
CA VAL A 6 -9.40 22.25 2.91
C VAL A 6 -8.20 23.19 2.72
N SER A 7 -6.99 22.69 2.92
CA SER A 7 -5.75 23.47 2.80
C SER A 7 -5.20 23.45 1.38
N ASP A 8 -4.42 22.42 1.05
CA ASP A 8 -3.86 22.14 -0.28
C ASP A 8 -4.45 20.82 -0.80
N VAL A 9 -4.34 20.56 -2.10
CA VAL A 9 -4.83 19.31 -2.72
C VAL A 9 -3.78 18.69 -3.61
N MET A 10 -3.78 17.37 -3.73
CA MET A 10 -2.98 16.68 -4.74
C MET A 10 -3.70 16.69 -6.10
N ILE A 11 -2.98 17.07 -7.16
CA ILE A 11 -3.50 17.03 -8.53
C ILE A 11 -2.81 15.94 -9.31
N ARG A 12 -3.60 15.24 -10.12
CA ARG A 12 -3.15 14.15 -10.97
C ARG A 12 -3.66 14.41 -12.38
N ASN A 13 -2.77 14.39 -13.37
CA ASN A 13 -3.13 14.65 -14.77
C ASN A 13 -2.39 13.70 -15.71
N THR A 14 -2.99 13.45 -16.88
CA THR A 14 -2.36 12.64 -17.93
C THR A 14 -1.17 13.39 -18.54
N ILE A 15 -0.17 12.64 -18.99
CA ILE A 15 0.96 13.18 -19.78
C ILE A 15 0.50 13.50 -21.20
N GLN A 16 -0.26 12.59 -21.82
CA GLN A 16 -0.86 12.85 -23.12
C GLN A 16 -2.15 13.65 -22.97
N THR A 17 -2.41 14.56 -23.91
CA THR A 17 -3.61 15.41 -23.90
C THR A 17 -4.72 14.78 -24.72
N TYR A 18 -5.93 14.66 -24.16
CA TYR A 18 -7.09 14.07 -24.84
C TYR A 18 -7.40 14.70 -26.21
N GLU A 19 -7.06 15.98 -26.44
CA GLU A 19 -7.22 16.67 -27.72
C GLU A 19 -6.38 16.06 -28.86
N LYS A 20 -5.30 15.36 -28.53
CA LYS A 20 -4.45 14.64 -29.49
C LYS A 20 -4.92 13.19 -29.72
N SER A 21 -5.92 12.73 -28.99
CA SER A 21 -6.45 11.37 -29.16
C SER A 21 -7.17 11.22 -30.51
N GLN A 22 -7.05 10.04 -31.11
CA GLN A 22 -7.66 9.73 -32.40
C GLN A 22 -8.65 8.57 -32.27
N ASN A 23 -9.68 8.60 -33.12
CA ASN A 23 -10.58 7.47 -33.30
C ASN A 23 -10.06 6.62 -34.46
N PHE A 24 -10.08 5.30 -34.31
CA PHE A 24 -9.58 4.36 -35.30
C PHE A 24 -10.72 3.51 -35.84
N ASN A 25 -10.72 3.26 -37.16
CA ASN A 25 -11.76 2.46 -37.80
C ASN A 25 -11.43 0.96 -37.79
N ASN A 26 -10.15 0.62 -37.70
CA ASN A 26 -9.68 -0.77 -37.62
C ASN A 26 -8.35 -0.89 -36.86
N TYR A 27 -8.01 -2.11 -36.46
CA TYR A 27 -6.79 -2.37 -35.69
C TYR A 27 -5.49 -2.18 -36.47
N LYS A 28 -5.48 -2.36 -37.79
CA LYS A 28 -4.23 -2.19 -38.57
C LYS A 28 -3.82 -0.73 -38.60
N GLU A 29 -4.76 0.16 -38.91
CA GLU A 29 -4.59 1.61 -38.87
C GLU A 29 -4.08 2.07 -37.49
N PHE A 30 -4.73 1.61 -36.43
CA PHE A 30 -4.33 1.89 -35.06
C PHE A 30 -2.88 1.49 -34.78
N ILE A 31 -2.47 0.28 -35.17
CA ILE A 31 -1.10 -0.20 -34.95
C ILE A 31 -0.07 0.64 -35.72
N GLU A 32 -0.34 1.02 -36.98
CA GLU A 32 0.59 1.85 -37.77
C GLU A 32 0.83 3.22 -37.13
N ILE A 33 -0.18 3.79 -36.46
CA ILE A 33 -0.05 5.07 -35.77
C ILE A 33 0.78 4.94 -34.50
N ILE A 34 0.45 4.00 -33.62
CA ILE A 34 1.16 3.86 -32.33
C ILE A 34 2.60 3.37 -32.47
N LYS A 35 2.97 2.75 -33.61
CA LYS A 35 4.35 2.34 -33.90
C LYS A 35 5.31 3.53 -33.99
N ASN A 36 4.80 4.73 -34.26
CA ASN A 36 5.57 5.96 -34.35
C ASN A 36 5.28 6.92 -33.18
N ASP A 37 4.56 6.46 -32.14
CA ASP A 37 4.32 7.21 -30.92
C ASP A 37 5.32 6.73 -29.85
N ASP A 38 6.50 7.34 -29.84
CA ASP A 38 7.60 6.91 -28.95
C ASP A 38 7.24 7.06 -27.47
N ILE A 39 6.41 8.06 -27.12
CA ILE A 39 5.86 8.22 -25.76
C ILE A 39 5.01 7.02 -25.39
N PHE A 40 4.07 6.62 -26.27
CA PHE A 40 3.23 5.47 -26.01
C PHE A 40 4.03 4.15 -25.99
N LEU A 41 5.04 4.02 -26.84
CA LEU A 41 5.92 2.85 -26.84
C LEU A 41 6.69 2.72 -25.52
N GLU A 42 7.27 3.80 -25.01
CA GLU A 42 7.95 3.80 -23.70
C GLU A 42 6.96 3.53 -22.56
N GLN A 43 5.77 4.14 -22.61
CA GLN A 43 4.69 3.90 -21.63
C GLN A 43 4.29 2.42 -21.56
N ILE A 44 4.12 1.75 -22.72
CA ILE A 44 3.78 0.33 -22.78
C ILE A 44 4.94 -0.55 -22.34
N LEU A 45 6.16 -0.22 -22.74
CA LEU A 45 7.36 -0.95 -22.33
C LEU A 45 7.48 -0.98 -20.81
N LEU A 46 7.32 0.18 -20.15
CA LEU A 46 7.38 0.27 -18.69
C LEU A 46 6.21 -0.47 -18.02
N ALA A 47 4.98 -0.22 -18.47
CA ALA A 47 3.80 -0.68 -17.77
C ALA A 47 3.48 -2.16 -17.99
N ASN A 48 3.89 -2.70 -19.15
CA ASN A 48 3.64 -4.08 -19.51
C ASN A 48 4.66 -4.57 -20.57
N PRO A 49 5.88 -4.96 -20.14
CA PRO A 49 6.94 -5.41 -21.04
C PRO A 49 6.51 -6.59 -21.93
N LYS A 50 5.66 -7.50 -21.42
CA LYS A 50 5.10 -8.62 -22.18
C LYS A 50 4.24 -8.14 -23.35
N LEU A 51 3.37 -7.15 -23.12
CA LEU A 51 2.52 -6.55 -24.16
C LEU A 51 3.36 -5.79 -25.20
N TYR A 52 4.40 -5.07 -24.77
CA TYR A 52 5.37 -4.46 -25.67
C TYR A 52 6.04 -5.49 -26.59
N GLY A 53 6.49 -6.62 -26.02
CA GLY A 53 7.06 -7.73 -26.79
C GLY A 53 6.06 -8.35 -27.77
N MET A 54 4.76 -8.37 -27.44
CA MET A 54 3.72 -8.79 -28.38
C MET A 54 3.54 -7.81 -29.53
N LEU A 55 3.59 -6.49 -29.28
CA LEU A 55 3.57 -5.45 -30.32
C LEU A 55 4.73 -5.64 -31.30
N LYS A 56 5.97 -5.83 -30.80
CA LYS A 56 7.13 -6.08 -31.67
C LYS A 56 6.98 -7.37 -32.49
N LYS A 57 6.45 -8.45 -31.90
CA LYS A 57 6.16 -9.71 -32.62
C LYS A 57 5.10 -9.53 -33.70
N TYR A 58 4.05 -8.75 -33.43
CA TYR A 58 3.01 -8.43 -34.42
C TYR A 58 3.61 -7.63 -35.59
N SER A 59 4.38 -6.58 -35.30
CA SER A 59 5.06 -5.76 -36.31
C SER A 59 6.00 -6.57 -37.21
N ALA A 60 6.62 -7.63 -36.68
CA ALA A 60 7.47 -8.55 -37.43
C ALA A 60 6.72 -9.69 -38.16
N GLY A 61 5.38 -9.72 -38.12
CA GLY A 61 4.59 -10.80 -38.71
C GLY A 61 4.71 -12.15 -37.98
N LYS A 62 5.20 -12.17 -36.73
CA LYS A 62 5.49 -13.38 -35.94
C LYS A 62 4.45 -13.66 -34.86
N LEU A 63 3.42 -12.83 -34.71
CA LEU A 63 2.35 -13.07 -33.73
C LEU A 63 1.39 -14.15 -34.25
N LYS A 64 1.03 -15.10 -33.39
CA LYS A 64 0.05 -16.15 -33.74
C LYS A 64 -1.35 -15.52 -33.84
N LYS A 65 -2.08 -15.78 -34.94
CA LYS A 65 -3.45 -15.27 -35.18
C LYS A 65 -4.40 -15.39 -33.98
N LYS A 66 -4.39 -16.52 -33.27
CA LYS A 66 -5.23 -16.75 -32.08
C LYS A 66 -5.01 -15.76 -30.92
N LYS A 67 -3.87 -15.06 -30.89
CA LYS A 67 -3.53 -14.05 -29.87
C LYS A 67 -3.82 -12.61 -30.31
N GLU A 68 -4.14 -12.38 -31.59
CA GLU A 68 -4.29 -11.02 -32.15
C GLU A 68 -5.45 -10.26 -31.54
N LYS A 69 -6.63 -10.89 -31.39
CA LYS A 69 -7.80 -10.22 -30.80
C LYS A 69 -7.51 -9.69 -29.39
N ASN A 70 -7.04 -10.56 -28.50
CA ASN A 70 -6.72 -10.17 -27.12
C ASN A 70 -5.61 -9.11 -27.08
N PHE A 71 -4.59 -9.23 -27.95
CA PHE A 71 -3.55 -8.22 -28.11
C PHE A 71 -4.11 -6.85 -28.46
N PHE A 72 -4.97 -6.78 -29.49
CA PHE A 72 -5.57 -5.52 -29.93
C PHE A 72 -6.45 -4.89 -28.85
N GLU A 73 -7.27 -5.68 -28.17
CA GLU A 73 -8.10 -5.18 -27.06
C GLU A 73 -7.23 -4.64 -25.92
N SER A 74 -6.16 -5.35 -25.54
CA SER A 74 -5.24 -4.92 -24.49
C SER A 74 -4.51 -3.63 -24.86
N ILE A 75 -3.89 -3.56 -26.04
CA ILE A 75 -3.10 -2.39 -26.44
C ILE A 75 -3.99 -1.16 -26.65
N TYR A 76 -5.23 -1.33 -27.15
CA TYR A 76 -6.19 -0.24 -27.27
C TYR A 76 -6.70 0.27 -25.92
N LYS A 77 -6.87 -0.61 -24.92
CA LYS A 77 -7.18 -0.19 -23.54
C LYS A 77 -6.06 0.67 -22.94
N TYR A 78 -4.80 0.33 -23.19
CA TYR A 78 -3.69 1.17 -22.76
C TYR A 78 -3.60 2.48 -23.52
N TYR A 79 -3.89 2.49 -24.83
CA TYR A 79 -4.01 3.74 -25.58
C TYR A 79 -5.06 4.66 -24.96
N LYS A 80 -6.28 4.15 -24.69
CA LYS A 80 -7.28 4.95 -23.97
C LYS A 80 -6.79 5.41 -22.59
N ARG A 81 -6.04 4.57 -21.88
CA ARG A 81 -5.47 4.93 -20.58
C ARG A 81 -4.54 6.15 -20.70
N SER A 82 -3.64 6.19 -21.69
CA SER A 82 -2.64 7.25 -21.81
C SER A 82 -3.26 8.64 -22.03
N TYR A 83 -4.42 8.72 -22.69
CA TYR A 83 -5.08 9.99 -22.98
C TYR A 83 -6.19 10.37 -21.99
N TYR A 84 -6.86 9.41 -21.36
CA TYR A 84 -8.11 9.67 -20.62
C TYR A 84 -8.07 9.38 -19.12
N ARG A 85 -7.09 8.60 -18.61
CA ARG A 85 -7.05 8.22 -17.20
C ARG A 85 -5.94 8.95 -16.45
N ALA A 86 -6.33 9.91 -15.62
CA ALA A 86 -5.42 10.66 -14.76
C ALA A 86 -4.95 9.90 -13.49
N THR A 87 -5.19 8.60 -13.38
CA THR A 87 -4.77 7.80 -12.22
C THR A 87 -3.26 7.49 -12.28
N PRO A 88 -2.45 7.96 -11.30
CA PRO A 88 -1.00 7.79 -11.26
C PRO A 88 -0.56 6.35 -11.52
N PHE A 89 0.20 6.16 -12.60
CA PHE A 89 0.75 4.86 -12.97
C PHE A 89 1.83 5.04 -14.05
N GLY A 90 3.08 4.73 -13.70
CA GLY A 90 4.19 4.75 -14.67
C GLY A 90 4.30 6.11 -15.36
N LEU A 91 4.47 6.05 -16.69
CA LEU A 91 4.62 7.24 -17.53
C LEU A 91 3.29 7.80 -18.08
N PHE A 92 2.13 7.31 -17.62
CA PHE A 92 0.83 7.73 -18.17
C PHE A 92 0.33 9.05 -17.62
N SER A 93 0.68 9.36 -16.37
CA SER A 93 0.15 10.50 -15.63
C SER A 93 1.13 10.93 -14.54
N GLU A 94 1.14 12.21 -14.23
CA GLU A 94 1.96 12.82 -13.20
C GLU A 94 1.14 13.31 -12.01
N THR A 95 1.83 13.49 -10.89
CA THR A 95 1.30 14.04 -9.66
C THR A 95 1.92 15.41 -9.37
N SER A 96 1.12 16.38 -8.96
CA SER A 96 1.60 17.72 -8.61
C SER A 96 0.92 18.25 -7.36
N ASN A 97 1.50 19.29 -6.77
CA ASN A 97 0.84 20.04 -5.71
C ASN A 97 -0.23 20.99 -6.30
N GLY A 98 -1.36 21.08 -5.60
CA GLY A 98 -2.50 21.92 -5.96
C GLY A 98 -2.80 22.92 -4.86
N LYS A 99 -3.05 24.17 -5.25
CA LYS A 99 -3.35 25.28 -4.32
C LYS A 99 -4.65 25.97 -4.70
N PHE A 100 -5.38 26.45 -3.70
CA PHE A 100 -6.52 27.34 -3.95
C PHE A 100 -6.04 28.79 -4.12
N ALA A 101 -6.55 29.47 -5.14
CA ALA A 101 -6.20 30.85 -5.45
C ALA A 101 -7.39 31.63 -6.03
N VAL A 102 -7.27 32.96 -6.05
CA VAL A 102 -8.26 33.82 -6.69
C VAL A 102 -8.06 33.75 -8.21
N LYS A 103 -9.17 33.77 -8.95
CA LYS A 103 -9.17 33.67 -10.41
C LYS A 103 -8.28 34.77 -11.03
N GLY A 104 -7.19 34.38 -11.70
CA GLY A 104 -6.26 35.32 -12.35
C GLY A 104 -4.79 35.11 -11.96
N ASP A 105 -4.51 34.33 -10.90
CA ASP A 105 -3.14 34.03 -10.50
C ASP A 105 -2.41 33.15 -11.53
N LYS A 106 -1.18 33.55 -11.87
CA LYS A 106 -0.38 32.93 -12.94
C LYS A 106 0.04 31.50 -12.56
N LYS A 107 -0.09 30.59 -13.54
CA LYS A 107 0.42 29.22 -13.48
C LYS A 107 1.95 29.24 -13.47
N GLY A 108 2.57 28.62 -12.48
CA GLY A 108 3.93 28.13 -12.63
C GLY A 108 3.87 26.82 -13.40
N LEU A 109 4.16 26.85 -14.71
CA LEU A 109 4.36 25.62 -15.47
C LEU A 109 5.64 24.98 -14.95
N GLY A 110 5.49 23.95 -14.14
CA GLY A 110 6.62 23.14 -13.70
C GLY A 110 7.06 22.15 -14.77
N LYS A 111 8.18 21.48 -14.52
CA LYS A 111 8.69 20.39 -15.34
C LYS A 111 8.26 19.05 -14.74
N THR A 112 8.02 18.10 -15.63
CA THR A 112 7.79 16.70 -15.27
C THR A 112 9.12 16.01 -15.01
N HIS A 113 9.20 15.26 -13.92
CA HIS A 113 10.37 14.51 -13.50
C HIS A 113 10.01 13.04 -13.28
N LYS A 114 10.96 12.14 -13.54
CA LYS A 114 10.84 10.71 -13.26
C LYS A 114 11.39 10.43 -11.86
N ALA A 115 10.62 9.79 -10.99
CA ALA A 115 11.17 9.11 -9.83
C ALA A 115 11.16 7.60 -10.12
N VAL A 116 12.34 7.01 -10.19
CA VAL A 116 12.52 5.61 -10.58
C VAL A 116 12.82 4.77 -9.35
N PHE A 117 12.01 3.74 -9.13
CA PHE A 117 12.15 2.79 -8.03
C PHE A 117 12.37 1.38 -8.58
N ILE A 118 13.08 0.54 -7.84
CA ILE A 118 13.17 -0.88 -8.17
C ILE A 118 11.84 -1.55 -7.83
N ASP A 119 11.41 -2.50 -8.66
CA ASP A 119 10.25 -3.34 -8.38
C ASP A 119 10.55 -4.22 -7.17
N ILE A 120 9.73 -4.11 -6.12
CA ILE A 120 9.99 -4.80 -4.84
C ILE A 120 10.00 -6.32 -4.98
N LYS A 121 9.18 -6.90 -5.88
CA LYS A 121 9.20 -8.35 -6.13
C LYS A 121 10.55 -8.77 -6.71
N TRP A 122 11.07 -8.02 -7.67
CA TRP A 122 12.39 -8.30 -8.23
C TRP A 122 13.49 -8.16 -7.17
N LEU A 123 13.44 -7.10 -6.34
CA LEU A 123 14.43 -6.86 -5.29
C LEU A 123 14.44 -8.00 -4.26
N THR A 124 13.27 -8.34 -3.72
CA THR A 124 13.09 -9.44 -2.76
C THR A 124 13.61 -10.76 -3.33
N ASP A 125 13.31 -11.08 -4.61
CA ASP A 125 13.83 -12.29 -5.25
C ASP A 125 15.36 -12.31 -5.40
N VAL A 126 15.99 -11.14 -5.56
CA VAL A 126 17.46 -11.02 -5.57
C VAL A 126 18.02 -11.20 -4.17
N ILE A 127 17.38 -10.60 -3.16
CA ILE A 127 17.76 -10.77 -1.75
C ILE A 127 17.71 -12.25 -1.35
N PHE A 128 16.64 -12.98 -1.69
CA PHE A 128 16.55 -14.42 -1.37
C PHE A 128 17.66 -15.25 -2.01
N LYS A 129 18.14 -14.87 -3.20
CA LYS A 129 19.31 -15.53 -3.82
C LYS A 129 20.60 -15.19 -3.08
N LEU A 130 20.76 -13.94 -2.64
CA LEU A 130 21.91 -13.53 -1.84
C LEU A 130 21.92 -14.24 -0.48
N GLU A 131 20.76 -14.36 0.18
CA GLU A 131 20.60 -15.09 1.43
C GLU A 131 21.00 -16.56 1.29
N LYS A 132 20.64 -17.19 0.17
CA LYS A 132 21.05 -18.56 -0.14
C LYS A 132 22.54 -18.70 -0.44
N ASP A 133 23.10 -17.79 -1.24
CA ASP A 133 24.49 -17.88 -1.69
C ASP A 133 25.49 -17.47 -0.59
N TYR A 134 25.11 -16.57 0.31
CA TYR A 134 26.00 -15.94 1.32
C TYR A 134 25.50 -16.09 2.75
N GLN A 135 24.66 -17.10 3.03
CA GLN A 135 24.01 -17.29 4.34
C GLN A 135 24.97 -17.18 5.53
N SER A 136 26.17 -17.76 5.41
CA SER A 136 27.19 -17.78 6.46
C SER A 136 27.78 -16.40 6.80
N ASN A 137 27.59 -15.42 5.92
CA ASN A 137 28.14 -14.07 6.03
C ASN A 137 27.07 -13.05 6.46
N LEU A 138 25.84 -13.50 6.71
CA LEU A 138 24.72 -12.65 7.07
C LEU A 138 24.40 -12.75 8.56
N SER A 139 23.63 -11.77 9.00
CA SER A 139 23.01 -11.75 10.32
C SER A 139 21.51 -11.83 10.20
N PHE A 140 20.85 -12.41 11.20
CA PHE A 140 19.43 -12.72 11.17
C PHE A 140 18.70 -12.21 12.42
N ILE A 141 17.44 -11.83 12.24
CA ILE A 141 16.49 -11.47 13.29
C ILE A 141 15.22 -12.33 13.15
N SER A 142 14.50 -12.57 14.24
CA SER A 142 13.22 -13.28 14.20
C SER A 142 12.15 -12.44 13.51
N ASN A 143 11.44 -13.04 12.55
CA ASN A 143 10.31 -12.40 11.89
C ASN A 143 9.21 -12.09 12.92
N ASN A 144 8.84 -10.81 13.02
CA ASN A 144 7.82 -10.35 13.95
C ASN A 144 6.39 -10.81 13.56
N GLY A 145 6.21 -11.36 12.36
CA GLY A 145 5.01 -12.09 11.96
C GLY A 145 4.89 -13.49 12.58
N ASN A 146 5.93 -13.99 13.26
CA ASN A 146 5.89 -15.30 13.92
C ASN A 146 5.14 -15.23 15.25
N TYR A 147 4.30 -16.22 15.53
CA TYR A 147 3.66 -16.40 16.84
C TYR A 147 3.50 -17.89 17.18
N ILE A 148 3.37 -18.20 18.47
CA ILE A 148 3.22 -19.57 18.95
C ILE A 148 1.73 -19.85 19.20
N SER A 149 1.20 -20.92 18.62
CA SER A 149 -0.11 -21.47 18.99
C SER A 149 0.01 -22.96 19.31
N GLY A 150 -0.14 -23.28 20.60
CA GLY A 150 0.02 -24.65 21.08
C GLY A 150 1.45 -25.17 20.89
N ASN A 151 1.60 -26.29 20.20
CA ASN A 151 2.89 -26.91 19.90
C ASN A 151 3.50 -26.44 18.57
N ARG A 152 2.95 -25.38 17.95
CA ARG A 152 3.36 -24.93 16.62
C ARG A 152 3.73 -23.46 16.60
N VAL A 153 4.61 -23.10 15.67
CA VAL A 153 4.96 -21.73 15.32
C VAL A 153 4.29 -21.41 14.00
N MET A 154 3.40 -20.44 14.05
CA MET A 154 2.63 -19.94 12.92
C MET A 154 3.25 -18.63 12.44
N GLN A 155 2.94 -18.25 11.21
CA GLN A 155 3.16 -16.90 10.68
C GLN A 155 1.79 -16.24 10.49
N LEU A 156 1.72 -14.90 10.58
CA LEU A 156 0.48 -14.15 10.37
C LEU A 156 -0.13 -14.40 8.97
N TYR A 157 0.73 -14.59 7.99
CA TYR A 157 0.42 -15.02 6.62
C TYR A 157 1.70 -15.62 6.00
N SER A 158 1.63 -16.20 4.81
CA SER A 158 2.80 -16.77 4.10
C SER A 158 3.07 -16.01 2.79
N ILE A 159 4.34 -15.79 2.46
CA ILE A 159 4.76 -15.09 1.23
C ILE A 159 5.33 -16.01 0.14
N ASN A 160 5.62 -17.27 0.48
CA ASN A 160 6.37 -18.19 -0.38
C ASN A 160 5.53 -18.96 -1.40
N ASP A 161 4.21 -19.06 -1.22
CA ASP A 161 3.43 -20.05 -1.93
C ASP A 161 2.42 -19.45 -2.92
N GLN A 162 2.44 -19.99 -4.14
CA GLN A 162 1.42 -19.75 -5.16
C GLN A 162 0.17 -20.61 -4.90
N ASN A 163 0.29 -21.62 -4.02
CA ASN A 163 -0.79 -22.37 -3.42
C ASN A 163 -0.98 -21.86 -1.98
N LEU A 164 -2.21 -21.60 -1.56
CA LEU A 164 -2.52 -20.91 -0.31
C LEU A 164 -2.32 -21.78 0.95
N GLU A 165 -1.30 -22.64 1.01
CA GLU A 165 -1.06 -23.49 2.20
C GLU A 165 -0.22 -22.73 3.23
N GLU A 166 -0.79 -22.50 4.42
CA GLU A 166 -0.09 -21.87 5.55
C GLU A 166 1.07 -22.74 6.03
N VAL A 167 2.30 -22.27 5.81
CA VAL A 167 3.51 -22.95 6.30
C VAL A 167 3.66 -22.68 7.79
N SER A 168 3.89 -23.75 8.53
CA SER A 168 3.85 -23.72 9.99
C SER A 168 4.70 -24.86 10.55
N ILE A 169 5.55 -24.56 11.54
CA ILE A 169 6.57 -25.50 12.04
C ILE A 169 6.28 -25.93 13.47
N ASN A 170 6.94 -27.00 13.92
CA ASN A 170 6.89 -27.40 15.33
C ASN A 170 7.61 -26.38 16.20
N ASN A 171 7.03 -26.02 17.35
CA ASN A 171 7.66 -25.22 18.40
C ASN A 171 8.70 -26.07 19.15
N SER A 172 9.79 -26.40 18.47
CA SER A 172 10.89 -27.19 19.00
C SER A 172 11.76 -26.39 19.96
N LYS A 173 12.50 -27.07 20.85
CA LYS A 173 13.48 -26.41 21.72
C LYS A 173 14.56 -25.67 20.93
N VAL A 174 14.97 -26.21 19.77
CA VAL A 174 15.96 -25.57 18.89
C VAL A 174 15.40 -24.27 18.31
N TYR A 175 14.14 -24.26 17.86
CA TYR A 175 13.49 -23.02 17.43
C TYR A 175 13.43 -21.99 18.57
N GLN A 176 13.02 -22.41 19.77
CA GLN A 176 12.94 -21.50 20.93
C GLN A 176 14.27 -20.80 21.17
N ILE A 177 15.37 -21.57 21.26
CA ILE A 177 16.73 -21.04 21.44
C ILE A 177 17.09 -20.03 20.35
N ILE A 178 16.87 -20.38 19.08
CA ILE A 178 17.21 -19.49 17.95
C ILE A 178 16.35 -18.24 17.95
N SER A 179 15.04 -18.38 18.15
CA SER A 179 14.08 -17.28 18.14
C SER A 179 14.30 -16.29 19.29
N GLU A 180 14.66 -16.80 20.48
CA GLU A 180 15.03 -16.00 21.65
C GLU A 180 16.32 -15.21 21.41
N GLU A 181 17.36 -15.87 20.87
CA GLU A 181 18.64 -15.23 20.54
C GLU A 181 18.45 -14.13 19.49
N CYS A 182 17.56 -14.36 18.51
CA CYS A 182 17.27 -13.43 17.42
C CYS A 182 16.09 -12.50 17.72
N SER A 183 15.63 -12.40 18.97
CA SER A 183 14.35 -11.74 19.32
C SER A 183 14.39 -10.21 19.36
N GLN A 184 15.57 -9.58 19.45
CA GLN A 184 15.67 -8.12 19.61
C GLN A 184 16.70 -7.48 18.69
N THR A 185 17.74 -8.22 18.29
CA THR A 185 18.86 -7.71 17.50
C THR A 185 19.27 -8.74 16.47
N TYR A 186 19.93 -8.28 15.41
CA TYR A 186 20.56 -9.14 14.44
C TYR A 186 21.68 -9.97 15.07
N LYS A 187 21.71 -11.25 14.75
CA LYS A 187 22.72 -12.21 15.18
C LYS A 187 23.40 -12.83 13.99
N THR A 188 24.73 -12.82 13.97
CA THR A 188 25.47 -13.43 12.88
C THR A 188 25.16 -14.93 12.80
N TYR A 189 25.23 -15.49 11.60
CA TYR A 189 25.05 -16.93 11.39
C TYR A 189 25.92 -17.78 12.33
N SER A 190 27.16 -17.34 12.58
CA SER A 190 28.10 -18.03 13.48
C SER A 190 27.65 -18.01 14.95
N GLU A 191 27.15 -16.88 15.45
CA GLU A 191 26.64 -16.76 16.82
C GLU A 191 25.42 -17.68 17.04
N ILE A 192 24.51 -17.76 16.07
CA ILE A 192 23.33 -18.64 16.15
C ILE A 192 23.76 -20.11 16.24
N ILE A 193 24.72 -20.53 15.41
CA ILE A 193 25.28 -21.88 15.45
C ILE A 193 25.94 -22.15 16.80
N GLU A 194 26.83 -21.27 17.24
CA GLU A 194 27.56 -21.43 18.50
C GLU A 194 26.59 -21.59 19.67
N LYS A 195 25.50 -20.81 19.69
CA LYS A 195 24.47 -20.89 20.73
C LYS A 195 23.81 -22.28 20.79
N VAL A 196 23.42 -22.84 19.65
CA VAL A 196 22.78 -24.16 19.59
C VAL A 196 23.79 -25.25 19.94
N ILE A 197 25.01 -25.17 19.41
CA ILE A 197 26.05 -26.19 19.59
C ILE A 197 26.59 -26.22 21.01
N THR A 198 26.64 -25.09 21.70
CA THR A 198 26.99 -25.03 23.13
C THR A 198 26.01 -25.84 23.99
N ILE A 199 24.75 -25.95 23.57
CA ILE A 199 23.71 -26.67 24.30
C ILE A 199 23.63 -28.15 23.89
N TYR A 200 23.75 -28.45 22.60
CA TYR A 200 23.50 -29.78 22.05
C TYR A 200 24.76 -30.61 21.70
N GLY A 201 25.92 -29.97 21.51
CA GLY A 201 27.16 -30.63 21.09
C GLY A 201 27.49 -30.45 19.60
N ASN A 202 28.79 -30.55 19.27
CA ASN A 202 29.34 -30.33 17.92
C ASN A 202 28.82 -31.32 16.87
N GLU A 203 28.37 -32.50 17.27
CA GLU A 203 27.80 -33.52 16.39
C GLU A 203 26.52 -33.05 15.68
N TYR A 204 25.84 -32.03 16.22
CA TYR A 204 24.62 -31.45 15.62
C TYR A 204 24.90 -30.32 14.62
N LEU A 205 26.17 -29.97 14.37
CA LEU A 205 26.53 -28.82 13.53
C LEU A 205 25.84 -28.81 12.16
N ASN A 206 25.83 -29.92 11.45
CA ASN A 206 25.21 -29.99 10.13
C ASN A 206 23.68 -29.88 10.20
N LEU A 207 23.04 -30.53 11.19
CA LEU A 207 21.60 -30.43 11.42
C LEU A 207 21.19 -29.00 11.80
N THR A 208 22.00 -28.31 12.60
CA THR A 208 21.77 -26.90 12.94
C THR A 208 21.85 -26.01 11.70
N LYS A 209 22.84 -26.22 10.82
CA LYS A 209 22.98 -25.47 9.57
C LYS A 209 21.78 -25.68 8.64
N GLU A 210 21.36 -26.94 8.47
CA GLU A 210 20.16 -27.29 7.68
C GLU A 210 18.91 -26.65 8.28
N TYR A 211 18.73 -26.71 9.60
CA TYR A 211 17.59 -26.11 10.28
C TYR A 211 17.54 -24.58 10.12
N ILE A 212 18.68 -23.88 10.24
CA ILE A 212 18.75 -22.43 10.02
C ILE A 212 18.43 -22.11 8.55
N ASN A 213 18.92 -22.91 7.59
CA ASN A 213 18.52 -22.78 6.18
C ASN A 213 17.01 -22.88 6.01
N ASP A 214 16.36 -23.87 6.61
CA ASP A 214 14.91 -24.03 6.51
C ASP A 214 14.17 -22.85 7.15
N LEU A 215 14.64 -22.32 8.28
CA LEU A 215 14.05 -21.14 8.92
C LEU A 215 14.18 -19.87 8.05
N VAL A 216 15.31 -19.68 7.36
CA VAL A 216 15.54 -18.55 6.47
C VAL A 216 14.72 -18.70 5.18
N GLU A 217 14.77 -19.87 4.54
CA GLU A 217 14.03 -20.15 3.31
C GLU A 217 12.51 -20.00 3.51
N ASN A 218 12.00 -20.34 4.70
CA ASN A 218 10.60 -20.18 5.08
C ASN A 218 10.30 -18.88 5.86
N HIS A 219 11.22 -17.90 5.87
CA HIS A 219 11.00 -16.55 6.41
C HIS A 219 10.63 -16.48 7.90
N TYR A 220 10.99 -17.50 8.69
CA TYR A 220 10.96 -17.41 10.15
C TYR A 220 12.08 -16.52 10.68
N LEU A 221 13.19 -16.46 9.96
CA LEU A 221 14.29 -15.53 10.17
C LEU A 221 14.39 -14.58 8.98
N ILE A 222 14.72 -13.32 9.28
CA ILE A 222 14.90 -12.24 8.31
C ILE A 222 16.38 -11.85 8.33
N SER A 223 17.03 -11.76 7.17
CA SER A 223 18.43 -11.32 7.11
C SER A 223 18.57 -9.80 7.20
N ASN A 224 19.76 -9.32 7.54
CA ASN A 224 20.08 -7.89 7.54
C ASN A 224 19.91 -7.23 6.16
N LEU A 225 19.95 -8.00 5.06
CA LEU A 225 19.69 -7.45 3.70
C LEU A 225 18.24 -6.99 3.50
N GLN A 226 17.33 -7.41 4.38
CA GLN A 226 15.92 -7.00 4.38
C GLN A 226 15.63 -5.86 5.36
N GLU A 227 16.63 -5.35 6.07
CA GLU A 227 16.47 -4.17 6.89
C GLU A 227 16.06 -2.99 6.00
N ASN A 228 15.06 -2.23 6.43
CA ASN A 228 14.70 -0.94 5.84
C ASN A 228 14.18 -0.97 4.37
N ILE A 229 14.03 -2.16 3.76
CA ILE A 229 13.69 -2.29 2.33
C ILE A 229 12.32 -1.69 1.96
N LEU A 230 11.38 -1.64 2.92
CA LEU A 230 10.02 -1.18 2.66
C LEU A 230 9.82 0.32 2.98
N ILE A 231 10.72 0.94 3.73
CA ILE A 231 10.52 2.31 4.25
C ILE A 231 11.47 3.34 3.61
N ASN A 232 12.77 3.07 3.57
CA ASN A 232 13.81 4.00 3.13
C ASN A 232 14.90 3.29 2.33
N PHE A 233 14.51 2.33 1.48
CA PHE A 233 15.45 1.60 0.63
C PHE A 233 16.38 2.54 -0.16
N SER A 234 17.67 2.28 -0.01
CA SER A 234 18.76 3.00 -0.65
C SER A 234 19.59 2.01 -1.45
N MET A 235 19.61 2.17 -2.78
CA MET A 235 20.37 1.27 -3.64
C MET A 235 21.87 1.32 -3.34
N SER A 236 22.41 2.48 -2.95
CA SER A 236 23.82 2.62 -2.59
C SER A 236 24.16 1.84 -1.32
N ASP A 237 23.30 1.92 -0.31
CA ASP A 237 23.54 1.25 0.98
C ASP A 237 23.40 -0.27 0.79
N PHE A 238 22.40 -0.71 0.04
CA PHE A 238 22.26 -2.11 -0.36
C PHE A 238 23.48 -2.63 -1.14
N ILE A 239 24.01 -1.87 -2.11
CA ILE A 239 25.24 -2.26 -2.84
C ILE A 239 26.43 -2.36 -1.89
N MET A 240 26.52 -1.47 -0.89
CA MET A 240 27.60 -1.49 0.11
C MET A 240 27.53 -2.76 0.95
N GLU A 241 26.36 -3.15 1.44
CA GLU A 241 26.17 -4.41 2.17
C GLU A 241 26.51 -5.63 1.32
N VAL A 242 26.03 -5.66 0.06
CA VAL A 242 26.33 -6.77 -0.85
C VAL A 242 27.83 -6.86 -1.16
N ARG A 243 28.55 -5.74 -1.18
CA ARG A 243 30.00 -5.72 -1.43
C ARG A 243 30.80 -6.44 -0.34
N GLU A 244 30.36 -6.37 0.92
CA GLU A 244 31.03 -7.01 2.05
C GLU A 244 30.92 -8.55 1.99
N ILE A 245 29.84 -9.07 1.40
CA ILE A 245 29.59 -10.52 1.32
C ILE A 245 29.99 -11.13 -0.05
N ASP A 246 29.85 -10.39 -1.15
CA ASP A 246 30.14 -10.86 -2.51
C ASP A 246 31.58 -10.56 -2.95
N ILE A 247 32.54 -11.23 -2.31
CA ILE A 247 33.98 -11.12 -2.62
C ILE A 247 34.26 -11.47 -4.10
N SER A 248 33.49 -12.41 -4.66
CA SER A 248 33.61 -12.86 -6.05
C SER A 248 33.10 -11.87 -7.09
N LYS A 249 32.43 -10.80 -6.64
CA LYS A 249 31.80 -9.76 -7.46
C LYS A 249 30.74 -10.27 -8.45
N LYS A 250 30.09 -11.39 -8.13
CA LYS A 250 29.05 -12.01 -8.95
C LYS A 250 27.80 -11.13 -9.10
N TYR A 251 27.42 -10.43 -8.05
CA TYR A 251 26.22 -9.59 -7.93
C TYR A 251 26.57 -8.10 -7.93
N VAL A 252 27.58 -7.68 -7.15
CA VAL A 252 27.85 -6.26 -6.86
C VAL A 252 28.14 -5.41 -8.11
N GLU A 253 28.84 -5.96 -9.10
CA GLU A 253 29.16 -5.27 -10.36
C GLU A 253 27.89 -5.04 -11.21
N ILE A 254 27.00 -6.03 -11.25
CA ILE A 254 25.74 -5.92 -12.00
C ILE A 254 24.81 -4.92 -11.30
N LEU A 255 24.72 -4.96 -9.96
CA LEU A 255 23.92 -4.02 -9.18
C LEU A 255 24.40 -2.57 -9.35
N THR A 256 25.72 -2.36 -9.31
CA THR A 256 26.33 -1.05 -9.57
C THR A 256 25.99 -0.57 -10.98
N LYS A 257 26.07 -1.45 -11.98
CA LYS A 257 25.69 -1.07 -13.35
C LYS A 257 24.21 -0.73 -13.48
N ILE A 258 23.32 -1.45 -12.78
CA ILE A 258 21.88 -1.16 -12.75
C ILE A 258 21.64 0.23 -12.18
N GLN A 259 22.32 0.59 -11.07
CA GLN A 259 22.19 1.91 -10.45
C GLN A 259 22.58 3.03 -11.43
N GLU A 260 23.72 2.91 -12.11
CA GLU A 260 24.14 3.89 -13.13
C GLU A 260 23.12 4.06 -14.25
N LEU A 261 22.59 2.95 -14.79
CA LEU A 261 21.62 2.99 -15.88
C LEU A 261 20.28 3.60 -15.45
N ILE A 262 19.84 3.36 -14.21
CA ILE A 262 18.65 3.98 -13.64
C ILE A 262 18.85 5.49 -13.47
N GLU A 263 20.02 5.92 -13.00
CA GLU A 263 20.34 7.34 -12.88
C GLU A 263 20.32 8.02 -14.25
N GLU A 264 20.95 7.42 -15.27
CA GLU A 264 20.89 7.92 -16.65
C GLU A 264 19.44 8.03 -17.15
N TYR A 265 18.63 6.99 -16.97
CA TYR A 265 17.23 6.96 -17.42
C TYR A 265 16.34 8.02 -16.75
N THR A 266 16.64 8.34 -15.48
CA THR A 266 15.93 9.35 -14.70
C THR A 266 15.96 10.72 -15.36
N HIS A 267 17.06 11.06 -16.05
CA HIS A 267 17.25 12.34 -16.73
C HIS A 267 16.84 12.33 -18.22
N ILE A 268 16.42 11.19 -18.77
CA ILE A 268 15.96 11.11 -20.17
C ILE A 268 14.50 11.56 -20.29
N GLU A 269 14.22 12.41 -21.27
CA GLU A 269 12.85 12.86 -21.57
C GLU A 269 11.91 11.69 -21.91
N ILE A 270 10.62 11.85 -21.55
CA ILE A 270 9.59 10.86 -21.85
C ILE A 270 9.41 10.75 -23.37
N GLY A 271 9.48 9.54 -23.90
CA GLY A 271 9.48 9.22 -25.33
C GLY A 271 10.87 8.86 -25.85
N SER A 272 11.96 9.27 -25.18
CA SER A 272 13.33 8.98 -25.64
C SER A 272 14.03 7.90 -24.80
N GLY A 273 13.33 7.30 -23.83
CA GLY A 273 13.94 6.40 -22.84
C GLY A 273 13.85 4.91 -23.16
N SER A 274 13.19 4.51 -24.25
CA SER A 274 12.91 3.09 -24.54
C SER A 274 14.16 2.20 -24.58
N ASP A 275 15.23 2.65 -25.26
CA ASP A 275 16.45 1.85 -25.40
C ASP A 275 17.19 1.70 -24.07
N LYS A 276 17.26 2.78 -23.29
CA LYS A 276 17.85 2.75 -21.94
C LYS A 276 17.04 1.85 -21.01
N LEU A 277 15.72 1.87 -21.10
CA LEU A 277 14.83 1.00 -20.33
C LEU A 277 15.02 -0.48 -20.67
N ILE A 278 15.21 -0.80 -21.96
CA ILE A 278 15.56 -2.16 -22.41
C ILE A 278 16.91 -2.59 -21.85
N GLU A 279 17.92 -1.71 -21.85
CA GLU A 279 19.24 -1.98 -21.27
C GLU A 279 19.15 -2.30 -19.76
N ILE A 280 18.39 -1.51 -18.99
CA ILE A 280 18.11 -1.76 -17.58
C ILE A 280 17.51 -3.16 -17.41
N TYR A 281 16.46 -3.49 -18.18
CA TYR A 281 15.79 -4.79 -18.07
C TYR A 281 16.73 -5.95 -18.41
N HIS A 282 17.62 -5.79 -19.39
CA HIS A 282 18.62 -6.79 -19.69
C HIS A 282 19.59 -7.01 -18.53
N GLN A 283 20.09 -5.96 -17.89
CA GLN A 283 20.98 -6.11 -16.73
C GLN A 283 20.26 -6.75 -15.55
N MET A 284 19.05 -6.29 -15.23
CA MET A 284 18.27 -6.84 -14.12
C MET A 284 17.88 -8.31 -14.35
N ALA A 285 17.57 -8.68 -15.60
CA ALA A 285 17.28 -10.07 -15.98
C ALA A 285 18.45 -11.04 -15.80
N ARG A 286 19.70 -10.55 -15.74
CA ARG A 286 20.90 -11.37 -15.46
C ARG A 286 20.89 -11.89 -14.02
N LEU A 287 20.40 -11.09 -13.07
CA LEU A 287 20.29 -11.48 -11.66
C LEU A 287 19.01 -12.27 -11.40
N ASN A 288 17.88 -11.75 -11.86
CA ASN A 288 16.59 -12.42 -11.72
C ASN A 288 15.62 -12.03 -12.83
N LYS A 289 14.94 -13.02 -13.42
CA LYS A 289 13.88 -12.75 -14.40
C LYS A 289 12.58 -12.45 -13.65
N SER A 290 11.95 -11.32 -13.98
CA SER A 290 10.67 -10.91 -13.42
C SER A 290 9.77 -10.37 -14.54
N ASP A 291 8.48 -10.24 -14.24
CA ASP A 291 7.53 -9.61 -15.17
C ASP A 291 7.72 -8.09 -15.23
N ASN A 292 8.17 -7.48 -14.13
CA ASN A 292 8.48 -6.07 -13.99
C ASN A 292 9.80 -5.92 -13.22
N TYR A 293 10.49 -4.83 -13.49
CA TYR A 293 11.85 -4.59 -13.00
C TYR A 293 11.97 -3.27 -12.26
N ILE A 294 11.34 -2.22 -12.80
CA ILE A 294 11.32 -0.90 -12.20
C ILE A 294 9.89 -0.37 -12.19
N GLN A 295 9.65 0.55 -11.26
CA GLN A 295 8.46 1.39 -11.20
C GLN A 295 8.88 2.84 -11.42
N VAL A 296 8.04 3.59 -12.13
CA VAL A 296 8.21 5.03 -12.25
C VAL A 296 6.96 5.71 -11.71
N ASP A 297 7.17 6.74 -10.89
CA ASP A 297 6.16 7.70 -10.53
C ASP A 297 6.59 9.07 -11.06
N LEU A 298 5.73 9.70 -11.85
CA LEU A 298 5.98 11.02 -12.39
C LEU A 298 5.48 12.10 -11.44
N TYR A 299 6.27 13.15 -11.26
CA TYR A 299 5.83 14.34 -10.53
C TYR A 299 6.14 15.62 -11.30
N ASN A 300 5.32 16.64 -11.07
CA ASN A 300 5.53 17.98 -11.59
C ASN A 300 5.94 18.92 -10.46
N ASP A 301 7.05 19.66 -10.63
CA ASP A 301 7.57 20.57 -9.60
C ASP A 301 6.82 21.92 -9.51
N GLY A 302 5.83 22.14 -10.37
CA GLY A 302 4.96 23.30 -10.40
C GLY A 302 3.79 23.22 -9.42
N ASN A 303 3.02 24.31 -9.33
CA ASN A 303 1.75 24.33 -8.60
C ASN A 303 0.59 24.48 -9.59
N ILE A 304 -0.45 23.68 -9.42
CA ILE A 304 -1.71 23.83 -10.13
C ILE A 304 -2.69 24.60 -9.26
N TYR A 305 -3.25 25.67 -9.81
CA TYR A 305 -4.17 26.54 -9.07
C TYR A 305 -5.63 26.19 -9.36
N ILE A 306 -6.41 26.04 -8.30
CA ILE A 306 -7.86 25.81 -8.32
C ILE A 306 -8.55 27.06 -7.78
N ASP A 307 -9.67 27.43 -8.41
CA ASP A 307 -10.50 28.54 -7.94
C ASP A 307 -10.98 28.29 -6.50
N ASN A 308 -10.81 29.30 -5.64
CA ASN A 308 -11.27 29.30 -4.25
C ASN A 308 -12.78 29.02 -4.11
N SER A 309 -13.59 29.26 -5.15
CA SER A 309 -15.01 28.86 -5.15
C SER A 309 -15.21 27.34 -4.99
N ASN A 310 -14.23 26.53 -5.40
CA ASN A 310 -14.28 25.07 -5.21
C ASN A 310 -13.91 24.66 -3.78
N LYS A 311 -13.07 25.43 -3.07
CA LYS A 311 -12.74 25.17 -1.66
C LYS A 311 -14.00 25.11 -0.80
N GLN A 312 -14.81 26.16 -0.86
CA GLN A 312 -16.08 26.23 -0.12
C GLN A 312 -17.07 25.12 -0.49
N ARG A 313 -17.07 24.69 -1.76
CA ARG A 313 -17.93 23.58 -2.21
C ARG A 313 -17.47 22.26 -1.63
N ILE A 314 -16.17 21.99 -1.63
CA ILE A 314 -15.59 20.77 -1.05
C ILE A 314 -15.86 20.74 0.45
N GLU A 315 -15.59 21.82 1.18
CA GLU A 315 -15.84 21.90 2.63
C GLU A 315 -17.32 21.63 2.98
N LYS A 316 -18.24 22.27 2.23
CA LYS A 316 -19.67 22.03 2.39
C LYS A 316 -20.07 20.58 2.09
N PHE A 317 -19.47 19.99 1.07
CA PHE A 317 -19.73 18.59 0.70
C PHE A 317 -19.15 17.62 1.74
N SER A 318 -17.95 17.88 2.27
CA SER A 318 -17.36 17.13 3.37
C SER A 318 -18.26 17.12 4.60
N ASN A 319 -18.80 18.29 4.99
CA ASN A 319 -19.78 18.38 6.08
C ASN A 319 -21.03 17.54 5.81
N PHE A 320 -21.54 17.56 4.57
CA PHE A 320 -22.71 16.76 4.20
C PHE A 320 -22.42 15.25 4.34
N ILE A 321 -21.33 14.76 3.75
CA ILE A 321 -20.95 13.34 3.80
C ILE A 321 -20.66 12.88 5.24
N THR A 322 -19.93 13.65 6.03
CA THR A 322 -19.67 13.28 7.42
C THR A 322 -20.94 13.27 8.27
N ASN A 323 -21.91 14.13 7.99
CA ASN A 323 -23.19 14.09 8.71
C ASN A 323 -24.03 12.85 8.38
N THR A 324 -23.82 12.18 7.23
CA THR A 324 -24.54 10.94 6.93
C THR A 324 -24.11 9.78 7.81
N VAL A 325 -22.90 9.84 8.38
CA VAL A 325 -22.36 8.81 9.29
C VAL A 325 -23.14 8.78 10.61
N LYS A 326 -23.82 9.86 10.99
CA LYS A 326 -24.67 9.91 12.19
C LYS A 326 -25.83 8.91 12.15
N SER A 327 -26.22 8.45 10.96
CA SER A 327 -27.26 7.44 10.78
C SER A 327 -26.78 6.02 11.02
N VAL A 328 -25.45 5.80 11.06
CA VAL A 328 -24.86 4.50 11.36
C VAL A 328 -25.02 4.24 12.86
N THR A 329 -25.80 3.22 13.20
CA THR A 329 -26.11 2.87 14.60
C THR A 329 -25.58 1.51 15.01
N ARG A 330 -25.28 0.61 14.05
CA ARG A 330 -24.67 -0.70 14.31
C ARG A 330 -23.87 -1.18 13.09
N THR A 331 -22.64 -1.60 13.33
CA THR A 331 -21.69 -2.14 12.35
C THR A 331 -21.30 -3.57 12.71
N TYR A 332 -20.57 -4.26 11.82
CA TYR A 332 -19.96 -5.55 12.14
C TYR A 332 -18.96 -5.47 13.31
N PHE A 333 -18.33 -4.32 13.51
CA PHE A 333 -17.40 -4.10 14.61
C PHE A 333 -18.11 -3.98 15.95
N ASP A 334 -19.34 -3.43 15.97
CA ASP A 334 -20.19 -3.40 17.17
C ASP A 334 -20.66 -4.82 17.56
N ASP A 335 -20.98 -5.66 16.58
CA ASP A 335 -21.29 -7.08 16.84
C ASP A 335 -20.07 -7.85 17.39
N TYR A 336 -18.89 -7.58 16.84
CA TYR A 336 -17.64 -8.14 17.33
C TYR A 336 -17.32 -7.70 18.76
N LYS A 337 -17.65 -6.44 19.11
CA LYS A 337 -17.58 -5.95 20.48
C LYS A 337 -18.51 -6.73 21.42
N ASP A 338 -19.76 -6.97 21.02
CA ASP A 338 -20.71 -7.74 21.83
C ASP A 338 -20.16 -9.15 22.14
N LYS A 339 -19.55 -9.83 21.15
CA LYS A 339 -18.87 -11.12 21.34
C LYS A 339 -17.67 -11.04 22.28
N PHE A 340 -16.88 -9.96 22.19
CA PHE A 340 -15.76 -9.73 23.10
C PHE A 340 -16.25 -9.61 24.54
N ILE A 341 -17.29 -8.80 24.78
CA ILE A 341 -17.88 -8.60 26.12
C ILE A 341 -18.46 -9.91 26.65
N GLU A 342 -19.17 -10.68 25.81
CA GLU A 342 -19.76 -11.96 26.21
C GLU A 342 -18.69 -12.97 26.67
N LYS A 343 -17.56 -13.05 25.97
CA LYS A 343 -16.50 -14.02 26.28
C LYS A 343 -15.55 -13.56 27.40
N TYR A 344 -15.14 -12.30 27.38
CA TYR A 344 -14.03 -11.80 28.20
C TYR A 344 -14.45 -10.79 29.28
N GLY A 345 -15.68 -10.26 29.20
CA GLY A 345 -16.12 -9.14 30.02
C GLY A 345 -15.48 -7.81 29.58
N ILE A 346 -15.57 -6.80 30.45
CA ILE A 346 -15.08 -5.44 30.18
C ILE A 346 -13.72 -5.12 30.81
N ASP A 347 -13.29 -5.91 31.81
CA ASP A 347 -12.11 -5.63 32.64
C ASP A 347 -10.84 -6.42 32.22
N GLN A 348 -10.89 -7.14 31.10
CA GLN A 348 -9.78 -7.98 30.63
C GLN A 348 -9.15 -7.46 29.34
N GLY A 349 -7.82 -7.48 29.30
CA GLY A 349 -7.05 -7.34 28.07
C GLY A 349 -6.73 -8.72 27.50
N VAL A 350 -6.99 -8.93 26.21
CA VAL A 350 -6.74 -10.20 25.50
C VAL A 350 -5.65 -9.98 24.45
N GLN A 351 -4.68 -10.90 24.36
CA GLN A 351 -3.64 -10.82 23.34
C GLN A 351 -4.28 -10.85 21.94
N LEU A 352 -3.86 -9.97 21.04
CA LEU A 352 -4.45 -9.82 19.70
C LEU A 352 -4.50 -11.15 18.94
N ILE A 353 -3.42 -11.94 19.02
CA ILE A 353 -3.33 -13.24 18.35
C ILE A 353 -4.31 -14.26 18.95
N GLU A 354 -4.45 -14.31 20.27
CA GLU A 354 -5.42 -15.19 20.92
C GLU A 354 -6.85 -14.77 20.59
N LEU A 355 -7.12 -13.45 20.56
CA LEU A 355 -8.44 -12.90 20.30
C LEU A 355 -8.98 -13.37 18.94
N PHE A 356 -8.13 -13.33 17.91
CA PHE A 356 -8.48 -13.72 16.53
C PHE A 356 -8.43 -15.24 16.27
N ASP A 357 -7.95 -16.05 17.21
CA ASP A 357 -7.95 -17.52 17.08
C ASP A 357 -9.41 -18.02 17.17
N PRO A 358 -9.94 -18.82 16.21
CA PRO A 358 -11.33 -19.26 16.24
C PRO A 358 -11.62 -20.33 17.31
N ILE A 359 -10.59 -20.97 17.87
CA ILE A 359 -10.72 -22.04 18.87
C ILE A 359 -10.53 -21.46 20.28
N LYS A 360 -9.46 -20.69 20.48
CA LYS A 360 -9.14 -20.05 21.78
C LYS A 360 -9.83 -18.70 21.95
N GLY A 361 -10.03 -17.98 20.85
CA GLY A 361 -10.55 -16.62 20.78
C GLY A 361 -12.03 -16.52 20.40
N ILE A 362 -12.39 -15.42 19.77
CA ILE A 362 -13.73 -15.20 19.18
C ILE A 362 -13.70 -15.17 17.65
N GLY A 363 -12.57 -15.51 17.03
CA GLY A 363 -12.37 -15.40 15.59
C GLY A 363 -12.26 -13.94 15.13
N ALA A 364 -12.58 -13.66 13.87
CA ALA A 364 -12.58 -12.33 13.27
C ALA A 364 -14.00 -11.72 13.23
N PRO A 365 -14.14 -10.40 13.00
CA PRO A 365 -15.42 -9.80 12.64
C PRO A 365 -16.02 -10.46 11.38
N TYR A 366 -17.35 -10.46 11.27
CA TYR A 366 -18.07 -11.21 10.23
C TYR A 366 -17.64 -10.87 8.79
N ASP A 367 -17.33 -9.60 8.52
CA ASP A 367 -16.96 -9.10 7.20
C ASP A 367 -15.46 -9.27 6.87
N TYR A 368 -14.68 -9.88 7.75
CA TYR A 368 -13.27 -10.17 7.50
C TYR A 368 -13.14 -11.44 6.64
N THR A 369 -12.16 -11.42 5.73
CA THR A 369 -11.94 -12.49 4.74
C THR A 369 -10.57 -13.14 4.84
N HIS A 370 -9.71 -12.65 5.75
CA HIS A 370 -8.31 -13.08 5.89
C HIS A 370 -7.90 -13.15 7.38
N PRO A 371 -8.19 -14.27 8.08
CA PRO A 371 -9.03 -15.39 7.64
C PRO A 371 -10.53 -15.07 7.77
N GLN A 372 -11.35 -15.73 6.96
CA GLN A 372 -12.79 -15.83 7.23
C GLN A 372 -12.99 -16.84 8.37
N ASN A 373 -13.96 -16.60 9.27
CA ASN A 373 -14.30 -17.55 10.33
C ASN A 373 -14.67 -18.93 9.76
N GLU A 374 -14.06 -19.99 10.28
CA GLU A 374 -14.33 -21.37 9.85
C GLU A 374 -15.67 -21.90 10.38
N VAL A 375 -16.11 -21.37 11.53
CA VAL A 375 -17.39 -21.73 12.14
C VAL A 375 -18.51 -21.04 11.37
N PHE A 376 -19.56 -21.81 11.02
CA PHE A 376 -20.74 -21.24 10.40
C PHE A 376 -21.39 -20.21 11.32
N GLU A 377 -21.50 -18.99 10.81
CA GLU A 377 -22.09 -17.86 11.50
C GLU A 377 -23.15 -17.18 10.62
N LEU A 378 -24.28 -16.81 11.21
CA LEU A 378 -25.30 -16.02 10.53
C LEU A 378 -24.84 -14.56 10.45
N GLU A 379 -25.13 -13.90 9.34
CA GLU A 379 -24.83 -12.46 9.18
C GLU A 379 -25.50 -11.67 10.32
N PRO A 380 -24.72 -10.96 11.15
CA PRO A 380 -25.27 -10.22 12.27
C PRO A 380 -26.03 -8.98 11.77
N PRO A 381 -27.04 -8.52 12.52
CA PRO A 381 -27.81 -7.34 12.13
C PRO A 381 -26.91 -6.10 12.12
N THR A 382 -26.85 -5.42 10.99
CA THR A 382 -26.21 -4.10 10.82
C THR A 382 -27.24 -3.03 10.53
N SER A 383 -26.91 -1.78 10.88
CA SER A 383 -27.77 -0.62 10.67
C SER A 383 -26.92 0.59 10.27
N TYR A 384 -26.70 0.72 8.97
CA TYR A 384 -25.98 1.84 8.35
C TYR A 384 -26.89 3.03 8.00
N TYR A 385 -28.20 2.79 7.94
CA TYR A 385 -29.25 3.78 7.73
C TYR A 385 -30.57 3.24 8.29
N SER A 386 -31.45 4.14 8.70
CA SER A 386 -32.78 3.85 9.22
C SER A 386 -33.77 3.42 8.12
N HIS A 387 -34.89 2.82 8.55
CA HIS A 387 -35.97 2.48 7.62
C HIS A 387 -36.56 3.72 6.95
N ASP A 388 -36.77 4.80 7.70
CA ASP A 388 -37.27 6.09 7.21
C ASP A 388 -36.35 6.68 6.14
N GLU A 389 -35.03 6.58 6.32
CA GLU A 389 -34.05 6.99 5.30
C GLU A 389 -34.17 6.18 4.03
N LYS A 390 -34.31 4.85 4.16
CA LYS A 390 -34.48 3.96 3.02
C LYS A 390 -35.72 4.34 2.21
N GLU A 391 -36.85 4.55 2.87
CA GLU A 391 -38.09 5.00 2.22
C GLU A 391 -37.90 6.36 1.56
N MET A 392 -37.24 7.30 2.23
CA MET A 392 -36.92 8.62 1.70
C MET A 392 -36.07 8.55 0.42
N TYR A 393 -35.05 7.68 0.37
CA TYR A 393 -34.25 7.47 -0.85
C TYR A 393 -35.05 6.82 -1.97
N ILE A 394 -35.84 5.79 -1.67
CA ILE A 394 -36.68 5.09 -2.67
C ILE A 394 -37.69 6.07 -3.27
N ASN A 395 -38.36 6.86 -2.43
CA ASN A 395 -39.31 7.87 -2.89
C ASN A 395 -38.63 8.91 -3.79
N LYS A 396 -37.44 9.38 -3.40
CA LYS A 396 -36.69 10.35 -4.21
C LYS A 396 -36.19 9.75 -5.53
N TYR A 397 -35.81 8.48 -5.52
CA TYR A 397 -35.43 7.74 -6.71
C TYR A 397 -36.60 7.60 -7.69
N ILE A 398 -37.78 7.21 -7.19
CA ILE A 398 -39.00 7.09 -8.01
C ILE A 398 -39.41 8.45 -8.59
N GLU A 399 -39.40 9.51 -7.78
CA GLU A 399 -39.71 10.89 -8.20
C GLU A 399 -38.80 11.32 -9.36
N ALA A 400 -37.49 11.14 -9.21
CA ALA A 400 -36.50 11.48 -10.23
C ALA A 400 -36.68 10.65 -11.52
N LEU A 401 -37.00 9.36 -11.38
CA LEU A 401 -37.26 8.48 -12.51
C LEU A 401 -38.49 8.91 -13.31
N LEU A 402 -39.59 9.23 -12.64
CA LEU A 402 -40.84 9.67 -13.26
C LEU A 402 -40.68 11.02 -13.97
N ASN A 403 -39.95 11.95 -13.34
CA ASN A 403 -39.73 13.29 -13.89
C ASN A 403 -38.57 13.37 -14.89
N ARG A 404 -37.75 12.32 -15.00
CA ARG A 404 -36.51 12.27 -15.80
C ARG A 404 -35.50 13.35 -15.39
N GLU A 405 -35.33 13.51 -14.08
CA GLU A 405 -34.44 14.50 -13.47
C GLU A 405 -33.28 13.84 -12.71
N GLU A 406 -32.26 14.64 -12.38
CA GLU A 406 -31.17 14.21 -11.50
C GLU A 406 -31.63 14.19 -10.03
N ILE A 407 -31.15 13.20 -9.25
CA ILE A 407 -31.39 13.15 -7.81
C ILE A 407 -30.54 14.22 -7.11
N ASN A 408 -31.20 15.25 -6.58
CA ASN A 408 -30.53 16.30 -5.81
C ASN A 408 -30.41 15.94 -4.33
N LEU A 409 -29.26 15.38 -3.92
CA LEU A 409 -28.99 14.97 -2.54
C LEU A 409 -29.04 16.10 -1.50
N LYS A 410 -29.03 17.37 -1.93
CA LYS A 410 -29.16 18.52 -1.02
C LYS A 410 -30.48 18.51 -0.25
N CYS A 411 -31.53 17.87 -0.78
CA CYS A 411 -32.81 17.75 -0.05
C CYS A 411 -32.66 17.06 1.31
N PHE A 412 -31.62 16.23 1.49
CA PHE A 412 -31.35 15.53 2.74
C PHE A 412 -30.46 16.32 3.72
N SER A 413 -29.94 17.50 3.33
CA SER A 413 -29.01 18.26 4.18
C SER A 413 -29.60 18.66 5.53
N ASN A 414 -30.88 19.06 5.56
CA ASN A 414 -31.55 19.41 6.82
C ASN A 414 -31.81 18.18 7.69
N TYR A 415 -32.16 17.06 7.07
CA TYR A 415 -32.37 15.79 7.77
C TYR A 415 -31.10 15.39 8.54
N TYR A 416 -29.97 15.25 7.85
CA TYR A 416 -28.70 14.88 8.49
C TYR A 416 -28.14 15.96 9.43
N GLY A 417 -28.46 17.23 9.16
CA GLY A 417 -28.10 18.34 10.03
C GLY A 417 -28.79 18.25 11.40
N ASN A 418 -30.03 17.76 11.43
CA ASN A 418 -30.86 17.64 12.63
C ASN A 418 -30.71 16.30 13.36
N LEU A 419 -30.01 15.32 12.78
CA LEU A 419 -29.68 14.10 13.49
C LEU A 419 -28.77 14.43 14.69
N ASN A 420 -29.21 14.01 15.88
CA ASN A 420 -28.39 14.05 17.08
C ASN A 420 -27.17 13.18 16.86
N SER A 421 -25.98 13.71 17.11
CA SER A 421 -24.77 12.89 17.17
C SER A 421 -24.88 11.98 18.40
N LYS A 422 -24.82 10.66 18.21
CA LYS A 422 -24.27 9.82 19.29
C LYS A 422 -22.83 10.28 19.53
N GLU A 423 -22.41 10.34 20.79
CA GLU A 423 -21.15 10.96 21.23
C GLU A 423 -19.88 10.27 20.68
N SER A 424 -20.00 9.14 19.97
CA SER A 424 -18.88 8.22 19.72
C SER A 424 -18.20 8.26 18.34
N THR A 425 -18.62 9.06 17.36
CA THR A 425 -17.94 9.09 16.04
C THR A 425 -17.33 10.45 15.72
N SER A 426 -16.15 10.73 16.27
CA SER A 426 -15.33 11.87 15.89
C SER A 426 -14.53 11.53 14.62
N ILE A 427 -15.09 11.86 13.45
CA ILE A 427 -14.31 11.81 12.19
C ILE A 427 -13.29 12.95 12.22
N GLN A 428 -12.02 12.58 12.44
CA GLN A 428 -10.89 13.52 12.54
C GLN A 428 -10.57 14.19 11.20
N GLY A 429 -10.79 13.48 10.08
CA GLY A 429 -10.51 13.98 8.75
C GLY A 429 -11.02 13.01 7.67
N ILE A 430 -11.17 13.53 6.45
CA ILE A 430 -11.47 12.73 5.26
C ILE A 430 -10.63 13.19 4.06
N GLU A 431 -10.23 12.24 3.22
CA GLU A 431 -9.67 12.49 1.90
C GLU A 431 -10.74 12.19 0.86
N LEU A 432 -11.03 13.13 -0.03
CA LEU A 432 -12.06 12.98 -1.08
C LEU A 432 -11.44 13.07 -2.47
N PHE A 433 -11.92 12.23 -3.39
CA PHE A 433 -11.40 12.13 -4.75
C PHE A 433 -12.39 12.71 -5.76
N PHE A 434 -11.96 13.74 -6.49
CA PHE A 434 -12.77 14.40 -7.51
C PHE A 434 -12.12 14.34 -8.90
N HIS A 435 -12.95 14.16 -9.92
CA HIS A 435 -12.62 14.48 -11.30
C HIS A 435 -13.00 15.92 -11.62
N ILE A 436 -12.18 16.62 -12.40
CA ILE A 436 -12.54 17.90 -12.99
C ILE A 436 -13.16 17.63 -14.36
N VAL A 437 -14.45 17.89 -14.50
CA VAL A 437 -15.22 17.64 -15.73
C VAL A 437 -15.82 18.93 -16.27
N GLN A 438 -16.26 18.90 -17.53
CA GLN A 438 -16.96 20.02 -18.15
C GLN A 438 -18.38 19.61 -18.52
N ILE A 439 -19.37 20.26 -17.90
CA ILE A 439 -20.80 20.07 -18.17
C ILE A 439 -21.35 21.41 -18.65
N ASN A 440 -22.04 21.44 -19.79
CA ASN A 440 -22.61 22.67 -20.37
C ASN A 440 -21.60 23.84 -20.45
N LYS A 441 -20.38 23.55 -20.91
CA LYS A 441 -19.23 24.50 -21.00
C LYS A 441 -18.74 25.07 -19.66
N LYS A 442 -19.21 24.54 -18.52
CA LYS A 442 -18.75 24.93 -17.18
C LYS A 442 -17.91 23.82 -16.56
N LYS A 443 -16.71 24.17 -16.09
CA LYS A 443 -15.87 23.25 -15.32
C LYS A 443 -16.50 23.03 -13.94
N THR A 444 -16.61 21.78 -13.52
CA THR A 444 -17.17 21.37 -12.22
C THR A 444 -16.41 20.17 -11.67
N LEU A 445 -16.64 19.88 -10.39
CA LEU A 445 -16.14 18.69 -9.72
C LEU A 445 -17.18 17.57 -9.83
N ALA A 446 -16.75 16.37 -10.15
CA ALA A 446 -17.52 15.14 -10.07
C ALA A 446 -16.82 14.20 -9.09
N LEU A 447 -17.54 13.70 -8.09
CA LEU A 447 -17.00 12.74 -7.13
C LEU A 447 -16.64 11.44 -7.84
N SER A 448 -15.45 10.90 -7.56
CA SER A 448 -15.03 9.58 -8.04
C SER A 448 -15.87 8.48 -7.39
N ASN A 449 -15.99 7.34 -8.05
CA ASN A 449 -16.63 6.15 -7.48
C ASN A 449 -15.89 5.61 -6.24
N ILE A 450 -14.61 5.98 -6.06
CA ILE A 450 -13.85 5.66 -4.84
C ILE A 450 -14.35 6.50 -3.65
N ILE A 451 -15.00 7.64 -3.92
CA ILE A 451 -15.47 8.64 -2.96
C ILE A 451 -14.31 9.25 -2.16
N GLY A 452 -13.75 8.48 -1.22
CA GLY A 452 -12.80 8.94 -0.24
C GLY A 452 -12.44 7.88 0.80
N SER A 453 -11.61 8.28 1.76
CA SER A 453 -11.31 7.51 2.97
C SER A 453 -11.20 8.45 4.18
N ASN A 454 -11.30 7.92 5.38
CA ASN A 454 -10.93 8.61 6.62
C ASN A 454 -9.46 8.36 7.02
N ASN A 455 -8.68 7.69 6.15
CA ASN A 455 -7.26 7.43 6.37
C ASN A 455 -6.42 8.62 5.89
N ILE A 456 -6.23 9.59 6.77
CA ILE A 456 -5.48 10.83 6.48
C ILE A 456 -4.01 10.51 6.21
N GLY A 457 -3.55 10.87 5.01
CA GLY A 457 -2.23 10.52 4.49
C GLY A 457 -2.27 9.41 3.43
N GLY A 458 -3.29 8.56 3.45
CA GLY A 458 -3.44 7.36 2.61
C GLY A 458 -3.26 7.59 1.11
N SER A 459 -3.74 8.72 0.60
CA SER A 459 -3.63 9.04 -0.83
C SER A 459 -2.35 9.76 -1.23
N SER A 460 -1.56 10.22 -0.25
CA SER A 460 -0.38 11.05 -0.46
C SER A 460 0.94 10.40 -0.03
N GLY A 461 0.88 9.35 0.81
CA GLY A 461 2.04 8.60 1.31
C GLY A 461 3.01 8.16 0.22
N ARG A 462 2.51 7.43 -0.79
CA ARG A 462 3.31 7.03 -1.97
C ARG A 462 4.04 8.16 -2.67
N PHE A 463 3.48 9.36 -2.65
CA PHE A 463 4.02 10.50 -3.40
C PHE A 463 4.94 11.37 -2.54
N SER A 464 5.01 11.15 -1.22
CA SER A 464 5.89 11.92 -0.31
C SER A 464 7.36 11.75 -0.64
N LEU A 465 7.73 10.62 -1.23
CA LEU A 465 9.10 10.25 -1.60
C LEU A 465 9.57 10.87 -2.93
N LEU A 466 8.70 11.54 -3.68
CA LEU A 466 9.01 12.00 -5.04
C LEU A 466 9.70 13.38 -5.07
N SER A 467 9.39 14.25 -4.10
CA SER A 467 10.01 15.57 -3.99
C SER A 467 9.77 16.16 -2.61
N ASP A 468 10.61 17.11 -2.21
CA ASP A 468 10.46 17.80 -0.92
C ASP A 468 9.12 18.55 -0.82
N LYS A 469 8.60 19.09 -1.93
CA LYS A 469 7.27 19.74 -1.94
C LYS A 469 6.14 18.77 -1.64
N LEU A 470 6.17 17.57 -2.22
CA LEU A 470 5.16 16.54 -1.98
C LEU A 470 5.32 15.92 -0.59
N ARG A 471 6.56 15.80 -0.10
CA ARG A 471 6.86 15.43 1.28
C ARG A 471 6.27 16.44 2.25
N ASP A 472 6.52 17.73 2.05
CA ASP A 472 5.98 18.81 2.88
C ASP A 472 4.45 18.80 2.90
N TYR A 473 3.80 18.56 1.75
CA TYR A 473 2.36 18.38 1.66
C TYR A 473 1.89 17.22 2.55
N HIS A 474 2.49 16.05 2.38
CA HIS A 474 2.15 14.85 3.14
C HIS A 474 2.36 15.05 4.66
N MET A 475 3.50 15.60 5.05
CA MET A 475 3.85 15.84 6.45
C MET A 475 2.91 16.85 7.10
N LYS A 476 2.46 17.89 6.39
CA LYS A 476 1.43 18.83 6.90
C LYS A 476 0.10 18.13 7.15
N THR A 477 -0.30 17.21 6.28
CA THR A 477 -1.50 16.39 6.45
C THR A 477 -1.40 15.51 7.70
N LEU A 478 -0.25 14.88 7.93
CA LEU A 478 -0.04 14.02 9.10
C LEU A 478 0.13 14.77 10.44
N LYS A 479 0.48 16.07 10.42
CA LYS A 479 0.63 16.87 11.66
C LYS A 479 -0.65 16.91 12.49
N GLN A 480 -1.82 16.96 11.85
CA GLN A 480 -3.10 16.97 12.55
C GLN A 480 -3.35 15.66 13.28
N VAL A 481 -3.13 14.53 12.60
CA VAL A 481 -3.22 13.18 13.19
C VAL A 481 -2.28 13.03 14.39
N LYS A 482 -1.04 13.52 14.26
CA LYS A 482 -0.06 13.49 15.34
C LYS A 482 -0.49 14.34 16.54
N ALA A 483 -1.03 15.54 16.32
CA ALA A 483 -1.53 16.38 17.41
C ALA A 483 -2.66 15.70 18.17
N THR A 484 -3.61 15.07 17.47
CA THR A 484 -4.72 14.34 18.08
C THR A 484 -4.25 13.14 18.90
N ASN A 485 -3.24 12.40 18.43
CA ASN A 485 -2.67 11.29 19.20
C ASN A 485 -2.04 11.75 20.53
N ILE A 486 -1.37 12.91 20.51
CA ILE A 486 -0.79 13.50 21.73
C ILE A 486 -1.91 13.91 22.70
N GLU A 487 -2.98 14.53 22.21
CA GLU A 487 -4.14 14.93 23.02
C GLU A 487 -4.84 13.71 23.67
N GLU A 488 -4.92 12.60 22.95
CA GLU A 488 -5.52 11.35 23.45
C GLU A 488 -4.56 10.50 24.30
N GLY A 489 -3.28 10.87 24.40
CA GLY A 489 -2.28 10.11 25.14
C GLY A 489 -1.98 8.73 24.55
N VAL A 490 -2.02 8.60 23.22
CA VAL A 490 -1.78 7.34 22.50
C VAL A 490 -0.46 7.40 21.71
N THR A 491 0.29 6.31 21.77
CA THR A 491 1.52 6.12 20.97
C THR A 491 1.14 5.67 19.56
N SER A 492 1.67 6.37 18.57
CA SER A 492 1.38 6.10 17.17
C SER A 492 2.32 5.06 16.56
N CYS A 493 1.78 4.09 15.83
CA CYS A 493 2.54 2.98 15.24
C CYS A 493 2.22 2.80 13.75
N GLU A 494 3.23 2.77 12.88
CA GLU A 494 3.06 2.45 11.46
C GLU A 494 3.19 0.94 11.24
N ILE A 495 2.23 0.30 10.57
CA ILE A 495 2.36 -1.11 10.18
C ILE A 495 3.16 -1.17 8.87
N VAL A 496 4.35 -1.76 8.93
CA VAL A 496 5.25 -1.92 7.78
C VAL A 496 5.30 -3.39 7.42
N PHE A 497 4.76 -3.77 6.28
CA PHE A 497 4.61 -5.19 5.96
C PHE A 497 4.87 -5.52 4.50
N LEU A 498 5.44 -6.70 4.25
CA LEU A 498 5.56 -7.27 2.92
C LEU A 498 4.26 -8.03 2.61
N PRO A 499 3.37 -7.54 1.73
CA PRO A 499 2.09 -8.18 1.46
C PRO A 499 2.26 -9.58 0.87
N GLU A 500 1.31 -10.49 1.14
CA GLU A 500 1.25 -11.84 0.54
C GLU A 500 1.48 -11.80 -0.98
N ASN A 501 0.77 -10.91 -1.68
CA ASN A 501 1.15 -10.52 -3.02
C ASN A 501 2.21 -9.43 -2.97
N ILE A 502 3.48 -9.84 -2.95
CA ILE A 502 4.65 -8.96 -2.83
C ILE A 502 4.60 -7.76 -3.79
N ARG A 503 4.01 -7.88 -4.98
CA ARG A 503 3.89 -6.75 -5.92
C ARG A 503 3.07 -5.58 -5.37
N HIS A 504 2.21 -5.80 -4.39
CA HIS A 504 1.45 -4.73 -3.75
C HIS A 504 2.35 -3.80 -2.93
N ALA A 505 3.55 -4.22 -2.48
CA ALA A 505 4.46 -3.31 -1.76
C ALA A 505 4.93 -2.13 -2.63
N ASN A 506 4.92 -2.26 -3.96
CA ASN A 506 5.19 -1.17 -4.91
C ASN A 506 4.25 0.04 -4.75
N ILE A 507 3.07 -0.15 -4.15
CA ILE A 507 2.08 0.90 -3.91
C ILE A 507 1.95 1.31 -2.44
N MET A 508 2.66 0.65 -1.53
CA MET A 508 2.58 0.86 -0.07
C MET A 508 3.69 1.76 0.48
N ARG A 509 4.70 2.10 -0.33
CA ARG A 509 5.81 2.98 0.10
C ARG A 509 5.24 4.29 0.61
N THR A 510 5.76 4.79 1.73
CA THR A 510 5.24 5.99 2.37
C THR A 510 6.29 6.62 3.28
N SER A 511 6.23 7.93 3.47
CA SER A 511 6.95 8.58 4.57
C SER A 511 5.97 8.77 5.73
N PHE A 512 6.34 8.37 6.94
CA PHE A 512 5.46 8.49 8.10
C PHE A 512 6.12 9.28 9.24
N VAL A 513 5.30 9.70 10.21
CA VAL A 513 5.71 10.46 11.42
C VAL A 513 5.31 9.77 12.71
N ARG A 514 5.14 8.45 12.66
CA ARG A 514 4.78 7.62 13.81
C ARG A 514 5.96 7.46 14.75
N GLU A 515 5.66 7.17 16.00
CA GLU A 515 6.67 7.00 17.05
C GLU A 515 7.28 5.61 17.02
N LYS A 516 6.49 4.61 16.62
CA LYS A 516 6.91 3.21 16.51
C LYS A 516 6.52 2.61 15.16
N VAL A 517 7.05 1.43 14.88
CA VAL A 517 6.74 0.59 13.72
C VAL A 517 6.33 -0.80 14.18
N LEU A 518 5.33 -1.40 13.54
CA LEU A 518 5.01 -2.83 13.63
C LEU A 518 5.47 -3.48 12.33
N PRO A 519 6.71 -3.97 12.25
CA PRO A 519 7.21 -4.60 11.04
C PRO A 519 6.70 -6.03 10.94
N ILE A 520 6.34 -6.52 9.75
CA ILE A 520 5.88 -7.89 9.50
C ILE A 520 6.49 -8.35 8.17
N PHE A 521 7.26 -9.46 8.14
CA PHE A 521 8.07 -9.87 6.97
C PHE A 521 9.03 -8.78 6.45
N SER A 522 9.49 -7.92 7.34
CA SER A 522 10.52 -6.90 7.11
C SER A 522 11.14 -6.56 8.48
N SER A 523 12.24 -5.81 8.49
CA SER A 523 12.79 -5.21 9.71
C SER A 523 13.11 -3.74 9.46
N THR A 524 13.18 -2.93 10.52
CA THR A 524 13.51 -1.50 10.43
C THR A 524 14.49 -1.09 11.52
N ASP A 525 15.20 0.01 11.28
CA ASP A 525 16.03 0.69 12.30
C ASP A 525 15.22 1.55 13.29
N GLN A 526 13.89 1.56 13.15
CA GLN A 526 12.97 2.33 13.99
C GLN A 526 12.63 1.59 15.29
N SER A 527 11.96 2.25 16.22
CA SER A 527 11.45 1.60 17.44
C SER A 527 10.32 0.63 17.09
N GLU A 528 10.58 -0.68 17.24
CA GLU A 528 9.63 -1.73 16.84
C GLU A 528 8.68 -2.15 17.98
N VAL A 529 7.42 -2.46 17.63
CA VAL A 529 6.44 -3.14 18.50
C VAL A 529 6.39 -4.62 18.13
N ARG A 530 6.41 -5.50 19.12
CA ARG A 530 6.26 -6.95 18.88
C ARG A 530 4.79 -7.31 18.74
N LEU A 531 4.45 -8.09 17.72
CA LEU A 531 3.06 -8.53 17.46
C LEU A 531 2.45 -9.23 18.69
N THR A 532 3.24 -10.06 19.36
CA THR A 532 2.85 -10.80 20.57
C THR A 532 2.68 -9.92 21.80
N ASN A 533 3.12 -8.66 21.77
CA ASN A 533 2.93 -7.74 22.90
C ASN A 533 1.63 -6.94 22.79
N ILE A 534 0.90 -7.04 21.66
CA ILE A 534 -0.31 -6.25 21.45
C ILE A 534 -1.48 -6.94 22.13
N TYR A 535 -2.11 -6.22 23.07
CA TYR A 535 -3.32 -6.64 23.78
C TYR A 535 -4.47 -5.68 23.46
N ILE A 536 -5.68 -6.22 23.43
CA ILE A 536 -6.93 -5.52 23.13
C ILE A 536 -7.81 -5.51 24.36
N GLY A 537 -8.36 -4.34 24.70
CA GLY A 537 -9.34 -4.16 25.78
C GLY A 537 -10.42 -3.16 25.41
N LEU A 538 -11.34 -2.90 26.35
CA LEU A 538 -12.42 -1.93 26.21
C LEU A 538 -12.23 -0.76 27.19
N ASP A 539 -12.42 0.47 26.70
CA ASP A 539 -12.42 1.66 27.54
C ASP A 539 -13.75 1.85 28.29
N GLU A 540 -13.85 2.88 29.13
CA GLU A 540 -15.04 3.20 29.92
C GLU A 540 -16.30 3.47 29.07
N ASN A 541 -16.11 3.79 27.79
CA ASN A 541 -17.18 4.03 26.82
C ASN A 541 -17.41 2.81 25.91
N GLU A 542 -16.86 1.66 26.27
CA GLU A 542 -16.89 0.42 25.49
C GLU A 542 -16.28 0.54 24.09
N ASN A 543 -15.26 1.36 23.90
CA ASN A 543 -14.49 1.36 22.65
C ASN A 543 -13.28 0.46 22.78
N PHE A 544 -12.99 -0.28 21.71
CA PHE A 544 -11.76 -1.04 21.61
C PHE A 544 -10.53 -0.12 21.65
N TYR A 545 -9.54 -0.50 22.46
CA TYR A 545 -8.21 0.08 22.41
C TYR A 545 -7.17 -1.04 22.39
N ALA A 546 -6.02 -0.74 21.78
CA ALA A 546 -4.85 -1.60 21.82
C ALA A 546 -3.80 -1.01 22.77
N TYR A 547 -3.01 -1.86 23.41
CA TYR A 547 -1.85 -1.45 24.19
C TYR A 547 -0.71 -2.45 24.05
N ASP A 548 0.52 -1.96 24.20
CA ASP A 548 1.71 -2.82 24.28
C ASP A 548 1.89 -3.27 25.73
N VAL A 549 1.75 -4.56 26.01
CA VAL A 549 1.85 -5.12 27.37
C VAL A 549 3.24 -4.93 28.00
N SER A 550 4.30 -4.76 27.18
CA SER A 550 5.65 -4.59 27.68
C SER A 550 5.93 -3.18 28.20
N THR A 551 5.24 -2.18 27.65
CA THR A 551 5.42 -0.76 28.03
C THR A 551 4.19 -0.14 28.70
N GLN A 552 3.04 -0.81 28.62
CA GLN A 552 1.71 -0.34 29.04
C GLN A 552 1.21 0.90 28.27
N GLU A 553 1.82 1.21 27.13
CA GLU A 553 1.41 2.33 26.28
C GLU A 553 0.16 1.96 25.47
N LYS A 554 -0.85 2.84 25.47
CA LYS A 554 -1.98 2.75 24.53
C LYS A 554 -1.49 3.05 23.12
N MET A 555 -1.96 2.28 22.15
CA MET A 555 -1.45 2.29 20.78
C MET A 555 -2.54 2.62 19.77
N LYS A 556 -2.19 3.40 18.73
CA LYS A 556 -2.96 3.51 17.49
C LYS A 556 -2.12 3.11 16.29
N PHE A 557 -2.68 2.26 15.44
CA PHE A 557 -1.99 1.71 14.28
C PHE A 557 -2.43 2.40 12.98
N TYR A 558 -1.48 2.57 12.06
CA TYR A 558 -1.68 3.25 10.79
C TYR A 558 -1.07 2.46 9.63
N VAL A 559 -1.69 2.59 8.45
CA VAL A 559 -1.15 2.16 7.16
C VAL A 559 -1.32 3.36 6.22
N THR A 560 -0.27 4.15 6.06
CA THR A 560 -0.32 5.51 5.49
C THR A 560 0.08 5.58 4.03
#